data_AF-A0A6L9Y257-F1
#
_entry.id   AF-A0A6L9Y257-F1
#
_cell.length_a   1.000
_cell.length_b   1.000
_cell.length_c   1.000
_cell.angle_alpha   90.00
_cell.angle_beta   90.00
_cell.angle_gamma   90.00
#
_symmetry.space_group_name_H-M   'P 1'
#
loop_
_entity.id
_entity.type
_entity.pdbx_description
1 polymer ?
#
loop_
_entity_poly.entity_id
_entity_poly.type
_entity_poly.pdbx_seq_one_letter_code
_entity_poly.pdbx_strand_id
1 'polypeptide(L)'
;MPQTIFDTDSAVLTFKERKWHVRRCETYEWAISSPGGEPVGTLRCIVKAGPEGDPIFSLALPGIKEDTPTTGSDWFSIIEYAINEYLDKEDINGEVI
;
A
#
# COMPACT_ATOMS: atom_id res chain seq x y z
N MET A 1 12.33 -3.27 -18.08
CA MET A 1 11.76 -2.01 -17.54
C MET A 1 11.15 -2.35 -16.19
N PRO A 2 11.34 -1.56 -15.12
CA PRO A 2 10.62 -1.81 -13.87
C PRO A 2 9.12 -1.70 -14.18
N GLN A 3 8.35 -2.75 -13.86
CA GLN A 3 6.89 -2.72 -14.04
C GLN A 3 6.33 -1.57 -13.19
N THR A 4 5.60 -0.67 -13.83
CA THR A 4 4.89 0.38 -13.09
C THR A 4 3.64 -0.24 -12.48
N ILE A 5 3.22 0.22 -11.30
CA ILE A 5 1.97 -0.25 -10.68
C ILE A 5 0.74 0.04 -11.56
N PHE A 6 0.84 0.94 -12.54
CA PHE A 6 -0.18 1.25 -13.54
C PHE A 6 -0.44 0.13 -14.56
N ASP A 7 0.44 -0.85 -14.67
CA ASP A 7 0.21 -2.06 -15.49
C ASP A 7 -0.17 -3.28 -14.62
N THR A 8 -0.26 -3.07 -13.31
CA THR A 8 -0.50 -4.14 -12.33
C THR A 8 -1.95 -4.13 -11.85
N ASP A 9 -2.74 -5.09 -12.33
CA ASP A 9 -4.08 -5.36 -11.78
C ASP A 9 -4.00 -6.15 -10.46
N SER A 10 -3.01 -7.01 -10.31
CA SER A 10 -2.72 -7.71 -9.05
C SER A 10 -1.26 -8.07 -8.93
N ALA A 11 -0.70 -7.95 -7.73
CA ALA A 11 0.65 -8.42 -7.38
C ALA A 11 0.65 -9.13 -6.02
N VAL A 12 1.59 -10.05 -5.87
CA VAL A 12 1.92 -10.67 -4.58
C VAL A 12 3.32 -10.21 -4.21
N LEU A 13 3.45 -9.51 -3.09
CA LEU A 13 4.71 -9.01 -2.58
C LEU A 13 5.18 -9.90 -1.44
N THR A 14 6.45 -10.28 -1.45
CA THR A 14 7.06 -10.98 -0.30
C THR A 14 7.77 -9.95 0.55
N PHE A 15 7.32 -9.78 1.79
CA PHE A 15 7.89 -8.83 2.75
C PHE A 15 7.82 -9.41 4.16
N LYS A 16 8.95 -9.35 4.89
CA LYS A 16 9.14 -10.00 6.20
C LYS A 16 8.64 -11.47 6.21
N GLU A 17 9.05 -12.24 5.20
CA GLU A 17 8.69 -13.66 5.02
C GLU A 17 7.19 -13.96 4.85
N ARG A 18 6.34 -12.93 4.73
CA ARG A 18 4.89 -13.03 4.51
C ARG A 18 4.54 -12.60 3.09
N LYS A 19 3.46 -13.18 2.55
CA LYS A 19 2.91 -12.86 1.22
C LYS A 19 1.77 -11.85 1.35
N TRP A 20 2.00 -10.65 0.86
CA TRP A 20 1.03 -9.56 0.87
C TRP A 20 0.39 -9.42 -0.50
N HIS A 21 -0.89 -9.11 -0.51
CA HIS A 21 -1.67 -9.01 -1.74
C HIS A 21 -1.93 -7.54 -2.07
N VAL A 22 -1.62 -7.15 -3.30
CA VAL A 22 -1.94 -5.82 -3.83
C VAL A 22 -2.85 -6.03 -5.02
N ARG A 23 -4.05 -5.44 -5.00
CA ARG A 23 -5.03 -5.59 -6.07
C ARG A 23 -5.60 -4.24 -6.47
N ARG A 24 -5.63 -3.97 -7.76
CA ARG A 24 -6.32 -2.80 -8.31
C ARG A 24 -7.82 -2.92 -8.03
N CYS A 25 -8.38 -1.90 -7.39
CA CYS A 25 -9.81 -1.77 -7.14
C CYS A 25 -10.46 -0.72 -8.04
N GLU A 26 -9.74 0.36 -8.33
CA GLU A 26 -10.16 1.41 -9.28
C GLU A 26 -9.00 1.76 -10.22
N THR A 27 -9.29 2.56 -11.25
CA THR A 27 -8.32 2.94 -12.30
C THR A 27 -6.97 3.43 -11.74
N TYR A 28 -6.97 4.10 -10.58
CA TYR A 28 -5.79 4.66 -9.92
C TYR A 28 -5.71 4.30 -8.44
N GLU A 29 -6.29 3.15 -8.06
CA GLU A 29 -6.37 2.73 -6.67
C GLU A 29 -6.09 1.24 -6.51
N TRP A 30 -5.28 0.90 -5.50
CA TRP A 30 -4.87 -0.46 -5.17
C TRP A 30 -5.10 -0.74 -3.69
N ALA A 31 -5.88 -1.78 -3.42
CA ALA A 31 -6.07 -2.32 -2.08
C ALA A 31 -4.89 -3.22 -1.70
N ILE A 32 -4.43 -3.08 -0.45
CA ILE A 32 -3.37 -3.87 0.15
C ILE A 32 -4.01 -4.76 1.21
N SER A 33 -3.70 -6.06 1.19
CA SER A 33 -4.26 -7.03 2.12
C SER A 33 -3.18 -7.94 2.72
N SER A 34 -3.40 -8.33 3.97
CA SER A 34 -2.57 -9.29 4.69
C SER A 34 -2.65 -10.68 4.05
N PRO A 35 -1.74 -11.62 4.38
CA PRO A 35 -1.85 -13.00 3.94
C PRO A 35 -3.18 -13.66 4.35
N GLY A 36 -3.80 -13.21 5.45
CA GLY A 36 -5.10 -13.67 5.93
C GLY A 36 -6.30 -13.01 5.24
N GLY A 37 -6.06 -12.04 4.35
CA GLY A 37 -7.09 -11.29 3.64
C GLY A 37 -7.60 -10.05 4.38
N GLU A 38 -6.97 -9.66 5.49
CA GLU A 38 -7.37 -8.47 6.24
C GLU A 38 -6.92 -7.18 5.52
N PRO A 39 -7.71 -6.10 5.59
CA PRO A 39 -7.35 -4.83 4.97
C PRO A 39 -6.16 -4.18 5.69
N VAL A 40 -5.09 -3.92 4.95
CA VAL A 40 -3.86 -3.26 5.47
C VAL A 40 -3.88 -1.78 5.14
N GLY A 41 -4.30 -1.43 3.92
CA GLY A 41 -4.30 -0.06 3.44
C GLY A 41 -4.75 0.04 1.99
N THR A 42 -4.85 1.27 1.50
CA THR A 42 -5.18 1.58 0.11
C THR A 42 -4.19 2.58 -0.43
N LEU A 43 -3.52 2.23 -1.53
CA LEU A 43 -2.66 3.12 -2.28
C LEU A 43 -3.47 3.80 -3.38
N ARG A 44 -3.44 5.13 -3.45
CA ARG A 44 -4.13 5.90 -4.50
C ARG A 44 -3.14 6.78 -5.23
N CYS A 45 -3.22 6.84 -6.56
CA CYS A 45 -2.49 7.86 -7.32
C CYS A 45 -3.31 9.16 -7.34
N ILE A 46 -2.74 10.22 -6.76
CA ILE A 46 -3.39 11.54 -6.63
C ILE A 46 -2.94 12.51 -7.73
N VAL A 47 -1.72 12.33 -8.24
CA VAL A 47 -1.23 13.07 -9.40
C VAL A 47 -0.70 12.04 -10.38
N LYS A 48 -1.44 11.84 -11.47
CA LYS A 48 -0.94 11.10 -12.62
C LYS A 48 0.13 11.96 -13.26
N ALA A 49 1.38 11.56 -13.14
CA ALA A 49 2.52 12.22 -13.75
C ALA A 49 2.20 12.67 -15.18
N GLY A 50 2.41 13.96 -15.46
CA GLY A 50 2.53 14.46 -16.82
C GLY A 50 3.81 13.95 -17.48
N PRO A 51 4.08 14.30 -18.74
CA PRO A 51 5.23 13.79 -19.50
C PRO A 51 6.62 14.04 -18.87
N GLU A 52 6.72 14.91 -17.86
CA GLU A 52 7.98 15.25 -17.17
C GLU A 52 7.92 15.10 -15.64
N GLY A 53 6.81 14.57 -15.09
CA GLY A 53 6.64 14.42 -13.64
C GLY A 53 6.77 12.97 -13.18
N ASP A 54 7.09 12.77 -11.91
CA ASP A 54 6.88 11.49 -11.24
C ASP A 54 5.43 11.40 -10.72
N PRO A 55 4.78 10.22 -10.78
CA PRO A 55 3.45 10.06 -10.23
C PRO A 55 3.50 10.29 -8.72
N ILE A 56 2.46 10.89 -8.15
CA ILE A 56 2.36 11.03 -6.70
C ILE A 56 1.28 10.09 -6.21
N PHE A 57 1.65 9.24 -5.27
CA PHE A 57 0.75 8.34 -4.57
C PHE A 57 0.48 8.85 -3.16
N SER A 58 -0.70 8.54 -2.64
CA SER A 58 -1.10 8.68 -1.24
C SER A 58 -1.48 7.33 -0.66
N LEU A 59 -1.32 7.19 0.64
CA LEU A 59 -1.71 5.99 1.39
C LEU A 59 -2.83 6.28 2.37
N ALA A 60 -3.91 5.51 2.29
CA ALA A 60 -4.96 5.49 3.30
C ALA A 60 -4.82 4.23 4.16
N LEU A 61 -4.72 4.41 5.48
CA LEU A 61 -4.65 3.31 6.46
C LEU A 61 -6.01 3.11 7.15
N PRO A 62 -6.41 1.87 7.47
CA PRO A 62 -7.64 1.59 8.21
C PRO A 62 -7.69 2.34 9.54
N GLY A 63 -8.81 3.02 9.80
CA GLY A 63 -9.06 3.77 11.02
C GLY A 63 -8.44 5.18 11.08
N ILE A 64 -7.63 5.58 10.09
CA ILE A 64 -7.13 6.95 9.97
C ILE A 64 -8.10 7.73 9.07
N LYS A 65 -8.69 8.81 9.61
CA LYS A 65 -9.73 9.60 8.93
C LYS A 65 -9.18 10.60 7.90
N GLU A 66 -7.87 10.86 7.91
CA GLU A 66 -7.21 11.78 7.00
C GLU A 66 -6.35 10.99 6.01
N ASP A 67 -6.49 11.29 4.71
CA ASP A 67 -5.76 10.66 3.58
C ASP A 67 -4.23 10.98 3.56
N THR A 68 -3.65 11.44 4.67
CA THR A 68 -2.30 12.00 4.72
C THR A 68 -1.44 11.49 5.89
N PRO A 69 -0.87 10.28 5.79
CA PRO A 69 0.37 9.95 6.50
C PRO A 69 1.59 9.93 5.57
N THR A 70 1.44 9.55 4.29
CA THR A 70 2.60 9.36 3.39
C THR A 70 2.25 9.69 1.94
N THR A 71 3.10 10.50 1.29
CA THR A 71 3.04 10.76 -0.16
C THR A 71 4.41 10.60 -0.79
N GLY A 72 4.46 10.14 -2.03
CA GLY A 72 5.72 9.93 -2.75
C GLY A 72 5.52 9.29 -4.11
N SER A 73 6.62 9.18 -4.87
CA SER A 73 6.63 8.56 -6.20
C SER A 73 6.98 7.07 -6.20
N ASP A 74 7.60 6.60 -5.12
CA ASP A 74 7.91 5.19 -4.94
C ASP A 74 6.75 4.46 -4.26
N TRP A 75 5.86 3.92 -5.09
CA TRP A 75 4.70 3.17 -4.63
C TRP A 75 5.07 1.96 -3.77
N PHE A 76 6.23 1.32 -4.02
CA PHE A 76 6.61 0.10 -3.32
C PHE A 76 6.99 0.41 -1.87
N SER A 77 7.84 1.42 -1.66
CA SER A 77 8.19 1.90 -0.32
C SER A 77 6.96 2.36 0.48
N ILE A 78 5.96 2.96 -0.18
CA ILE A 78 4.71 3.36 0.48
C ILE A 78 3.91 2.12 0.95
N ILE A 79 3.87 1.05 0.16
CA ILE A 79 3.22 -0.21 0.56
C ILE A 79 3.98 -0.87 1.72
N GLU A 80 5.32 -0.88 1.70
CA GLU A 80 6.13 -1.40 2.81
C GLU A 80 5.85 -0.63 4.12
N TYR A 81 5.69 0.69 4.05
CA TYR A 81 5.27 1.51 5.19
C TYR A 81 3.90 1.06 5.72
N ALA A 82 2.91 0.86 4.84
CA ALA A 82 1.58 0.39 5.24
C ALA A 82 1.61 -0.97 5.95
N ILE A 83 2.44 -1.88 5.44
CA ILE A 83 2.64 -3.20 6.04
C ILE A 83 3.27 -3.09 7.43
N ASN A 84 4.28 -2.24 7.61
CA ASN A 84 4.89 -2.03 8.92
C ASN A 84 3.89 -1.45 9.93
N GLU A 85 3.12 -0.43 9.57
CA GLU A 85 2.09 0.15 10.44
C GLU A 85 1.02 -0.88 10.85
N TYR A 86 0.66 -1.79 9.95
CA TYR A 86 -0.26 -2.88 10.25
C TYR A 86 0.38 -3.89 11.21
N LEU A 87 1.63 -4.31 10.97
CA LEU A 87 2.35 -5.24 11.84
C LEU A 87 2.57 -4.66 13.24
N ASP A 88 2.87 -3.36 13.35
CA ASP A 88 3.05 -2.70 14.64
C ASP A 88 1.73 -2.67 15.43
N LYS A 89 0.59 -2.51 14.75
CA LYS A 89 -0.73 -2.66 15.37
C LYS A 89 -1.06 -4.11 15.74
N GLU A 90 -0.69 -5.08 14.91
CA GLU A 90 -0.83 -6.50 15.25
C GLU A 90 -0.02 -6.84 16.52
N ASP A 91 1.21 -6.33 16.64
CA ASP A 91 2.07 -6.56 17.81
C ASP A 91 1.47 -5.97 19.10
N ILE A 92 0.86 -4.77 19.01
CA ILE A 92 0.19 -4.15 20.16
C ILE A 92 -1.10 -4.88 20.57
N ASN A 93 -1.83 -5.43 19.60
CA ASN A 93 -3.08 -6.18 19.84
C ASN A 93 -2.82 -7.67 20.14
N GLY A 94 -1.62 -8.16 19.87
CA GLY A 94 -1.11 -9.46 20.25
C GLY A 94 -0.80 -9.45 21.74
N GLU A 95 -1.81 -9.80 22.54
CA GLU A 95 -1.72 -10.14 23.95
C GLU A 95 -0.33 -10.64 24.37
N VAL A 96 0.38 -9.82 25.14
CA VAL A 96 1.49 -10.28 25.99
C VAL A 96 0.87 -11.21 27.02
N ILE A 97 1.08 -12.52 26.84
CA ILE A 97 0.95 -13.52 27.91
C ILE A 97 2.33 -14.07 28.24
#